data_AF-A0A931WMN9-F1
#
_entry.id   AF-A0A931WMN9-F1
#
_cell.length_a   1.000
_cell.length_b   1.000
_cell.length_c   1.000
_cell.angle_alpha   90.00
_cell.angle_beta   90.00
_cell.angle_gamma   90.00
#
_symmetry.space_group_name_H-M   'P 1'
#
loop_
_entity.id
_entity.type
_entity.pdbx_description
1 polymer ?
#
loop_
_entity_poly.entity_id
_entity_poly.type
_entity_poly.pdbx_seq_one_letter_code
_entity_poly.pdbx_strand_id
1 'polypeptide(L)'
;MKSNAATAETQTSEPKATVSATELGARQREISVSEFFTKNRHLLGFDNPRKGLLTCVKEAVDNALDACEEAGILPDVIVKLEVASNRGAALTPSQANRFRITVIDYGPGIVRQQIPRIFAKLLYGSKFHRLRMSRGQQGIGISAAGMYAQLTT
;
A
#
# COMPACT_ATOMS: atom_id res chain seq x y z
N MET A 1 -69.63 14.18 -40.00
CA MET A 1 -68.22 13.76 -40.15
C MET A 1 -67.69 13.42 -38.77
N LYS A 2 -67.32 12.16 -38.53
CA LYS A 2 -66.91 11.62 -37.21
C LYS A 2 -65.43 11.96 -36.98
N SER A 3 -65.12 12.71 -35.93
CA SER A 3 -63.75 12.83 -35.40
C SER A 3 -63.56 11.79 -34.30
N ASN A 4 -62.75 10.78 -34.60
CA ASN A 4 -62.41 9.68 -33.69
C ASN A 4 -61.24 10.12 -32.81
N ALA A 5 -61.52 10.59 -31.59
CA ALA A 5 -60.49 10.91 -30.61
C ALA A 5 -59.99 9.60 -29.99
N ALA A 6 -58.87 9.09 -30.50
CA ALA A 6 -58.15 7.98 -29.89
C ALA A 6 -57.55 8.46 -28.56
N THR A 7 -58.09 7.95 -27.45
CA THR A 7 -57.51 8.06 -26.11
C THR A 7 -56.16 7.38 -26.10
N ALA A 8 -55.08 8.16 -26.01
CA ALA A 8 -53.74 7.65 -25.76
C ALA A 8 -53.69 7.15 -24.30
N GLU A 9 -53.62 5.83 -24.13
CA GLU A 9 -53.39 5.21 -22.83
C GLU A 9 -51.99 5.59 -22.32
N THR A 10 -51.95 6.40 -21.26
CA THR A 10 -50.72 6.74 -20.55
C THR A 10 -50.23 5.48 -19.83
N GLN A 11 -49.25 4.78 -20.41
CA GLN A 11 -48.54 3.69 -19.75
C GLN A 11 -47.91 4.24 -18.47
N THR A 12 -48.50 3.89 -17.32
CA THR A 12 -47.94 4.18 -16.00
C THR A 12 -46.74 3.25 -15.84
N SER A 13 -45.52 3.78 -15.98
CA SER A 13 -44.31 3.01 -15.74
C SER A 13 -44.34 2.50 -14.30
N GLU A 14 -44.35 1.18 -14.12
CA GLU A 14 -44.31 0.57 -12.79
C GLU A 14 -43.12 1.13 -11.99
N PRO A 15 -43.29 1.40 -10.69
CA PRO A 15 -42.20 1.89 -9.86
C PRO A 15 -41.08 0.84 -9.86
N LYS A 16 -39.88 1.23 -10.31
CA LYS A 16 -38.67 0.39 -10.23
C LYS A 16 -38.55 -0.13 -8.80
N ALA A 17 -38.56 -1.47 -8.64
CA ALA A 17 -38.41 -2.13 -7.36
C ALA A 17 -37.22 -1.52 -6.59
N THR A 18 -37.51 -0.93 -5.44
CA THR A 18 -36.50 -0.32 -4.57
C THR A 18 -35.70 -1.44 -3.92
N VAL A 19 -34.41 -1.49 -4.23
CA VAL A 19 -33.51 -2.52 -3.69
C VAL A 19 -33.45 -2.37 -2.16
N SER A 20 -33.73 -3.46 -1.45
CA SER A 20 -33.77 -3.48 0.02
C SER A 20 -32.36 -3.42 0.63
N ALA A 21 -32.26 -2.92 1.88
CA ALA A 21 -31.00 -2.90 2.62
C ALA A 21 -30.38 -4.31 2.76
N THR A 22 -31.21 -5.35 2.86
CA THR A 22 -30.81 -6.75 2.93
C THR A 22 -30.18 -7.22 1.62
N GLU A 23 -30.74 -6.85 0.47
CA GLU A 23 -30.19 -7.16 -0.86
C GLU A 23 -28.91 -6.38 -1.15
N LEU A 24 -28.81 -5.13 -0.68
CA LEU A 24 -27.57 -4.35 -0.74
C LEU A 24 -26.48 -4.95 0.17
N GLY A 25 -26.85 -5.38 1.37
CA GLY A 25 -25.97 -6.04 2.33
C GLY A 25 -25.37 -7.34 1.80
N ALA A 26 -26.16 -8.16 1.10
CA ALA A 26 -25.70 -9.41 0.49
C ALA A 26 -24.63 -9.22 -0.59
N ARG A 27 -24.46 -8.00 -1.12
CA ARG A 27 -23.42 -7.66 -2.11
C ARG A 27 -22.13 -7.12 -1.47
N GLN A 28 -22.09 -6.96 -0.15
CA GLN A 28 -20.89 -6.53 0.55
C GLN A 28 -19.81 -7.60 0.41
N ARG A 29 -18.60 -7.18 0.07
CA ARG A 29 -17.42 -8.03 -0.03
C ARG A 29 -16.29 -7.38 0.73
N GLU A 30 -15.59 -8.17 1.52
CA GLU A 30 -14.30 -7.78 2.08
C GLU A 30 -13.22 -8.08 1.03
N ILE A 31 -12.27 -7.15 0.89
CA ILE A 31 -11.09 -7.35 0.05
C ILE A 31 -9.89 -7.56 0.95
N SER A 32 -9.01 -8.47 0.56
CA SER A 32 -7.76 -8.64 1.29
C SER A 32 -6.87 -7.40 1.14
N VAL A 33 -6.01 -7.18 2.12
CA VAL A 33 -4.96 -6.14 2.11
C VAL A 33 -4.12 -6.20 0.82
N SER A 34 -3.72 -7.40 0.40
CA SER A 34 -2.93 -7.61 -0.81
C SER A 34 -3.74 -7.31 -2.08
N GLU A 35 -5.04 -7.61 -2.10
CA GLU A 35 -5.93 -7.27 -3.21
C GLU A 35 -6.14 -5.76 -3.32
N PHE A 36 -6.38 -5.08 -2.19
CA PHE A 36 -6.44 -3.62 -2.13
C PHE A 36 -5.14 -3.00 -2.65
N PHE A 37 -3.99 -3.51 -2.21
CA PHE A 37 -2.68 -3.03 -2.64
C PHE A 37 -2.48 -3.20 -4.14
N THR A 38 -2.77 -4.39 -4.68
CA THR A 38 -2.59 -4.71 -6.10
C THR A 38 -3.44 -3.80 -6.99
N LYS A 39 -4.70 -3.56 -6.62
CA LYS A 39 -5.61 -2.67 -7.35
C LYS A 39 -5.25 -1.18 -7.20
N ASN A 40 -4.61 -0.79 -6.09
CA ASN A 40 -4.38 0.61 -5.74
C ASN A 40 -2.90 0.97 -5.52
N ARG A 41 -1.96 0.32 -6.23
CA ARG A 41 -0.50 0.58 -6.09
C ARG A 41 -0.13 2.06 -6.19
N HIS A 42 -0.83 2.82 -7.02
CA HIS A 42 -0.60 4.25 -7.22
C HIS A 42 -0.92 5.09 -5.97
N LEU A 43 -1.89 4.68 -5.14
CA LEU A 43 -2.22 5.40 -3.89
C LEU A 43 -1.10 5.34 -2.86
N LEU A 44 -0.18 4.38 -3.00
CA LEU A 44 0.88 4.09 -2.04
C LEU A 44 2.26 4.48 -2.59
N GLY A 45 2.31 5.19 -3.73
CA GLY A 45 3.55 5.69 -4.32
C GLY A 45 4.32 4.65 -5.16
N PHE A 46 3.68 3.55 -5.55
CA PHE A 46 4.26 2.44 -6.32
C PHE A 46 3.81 2.40 -7.78
N ASP A 47 3.58 3.58 -8.35
CA ASP A 47 3.06 3.80 -9.71
C ASP A 47 4.07 3.47 -10.82
N ASN A 48 5.37 3.70 -10.60
CA ASN A 48 6.42 3.31 -11.56
C ASN A 48 7.67 2.74 -10.84
N PRO A 49 8.54 1.96 -11.53
CA PRO A 49 9.68 1.31 -10.88
C PRO A 49 10.67 2.25 -10.19
N ARG A 50 10.93 3.44 -10.76
CA ARG A 50 11.85 4.41 -10.18
C ARG A 50 11.28 5.01 -8.89
N LYS A 51 10.01 5.42 -8.94
CA LYS A 51 9.30 5.93 -7.77
C LYS A 51 9.13 4.85 -6.71
N GLY A 52 8.80 3.62 -7.10
CA GLY A 52 8.71 2.49 -6.19
C GLY A 52 10.02 2.22 -5.46
N LEU A 53 11.16 2.25 -6.18
CA LEU A 53 12.49 2.16 -5.57
C LEU A 53 12.74 3.28 -4.55
N LEU A 54 12.49 4.53 -4.95
CA LEU A 54 12.66 5.69 -4.06
C LEU A 54 11.77 5.59 -2.82
N THR A 55 10.51 5.21 -3.00
CA THR A 55 9.54 5.00 -1.91
C THR A 55 10.02 3.92 -0.94
N CYS A 56 10.51 2.78 -1.43
CA CYS A 56 11.08 1.73 -0.57
C CYS A 56 12.25 2.24 0.29
N VAL A 57 13.19 2.97 -0.33
CA VAL A 57 14.34 3.53 0.40
C VAL A 57 13.87 4.54 1.44
N LYS A 58 13.00 5.49 1.04
CA LYS A 58 12.45 6.52 1.93
C LYS A 58 11.79 5.89 3.16
N GLU A 59 10.87 4.95 2.96
CA GLU A 59 10.13 4.34 4.07
C GLU A 59 11.03 3.52 5.01
N ALA A 60 12.08 2.88 4.49
CA ALA A 60 13.06 2.18 5.33
C ALA A 60 13.92 3.16 6.15
N VAL A 61 14.42 4.23 5.53
CA VAL A 61 15.25 5.25 6.19
C VAL A 61 14.44 6.04 7.22
N ASP A 62 13.21 6.44 6.91
CA ASP A 62 12.34 7.15 7.85
C ASP A 62 12.05 6.30 9.09
N ASN A 63 11.86 5.00 8.92
CA ASN A 63 11.67 4.09 10.05
C ASN A 63 12.92 3.93 10.91
N ALA A 64 14.10 3.84 10.29
CA ALA A 64 15.39 3.80 10.99
C ALA A 64 15.63 5.08 11.82
N LEU A 65 15.41 6.25 11.21
CA LEU A 65 15.59 7.54 11.89
C LEU A 65 14.62 7.71 13.06
N ASP A 66 13.33 7.41 12.84
CA ASP A 66 12.32 7.50 13.89
C ASP A 66 12.63 6.52 15.04
N ALA A 67 13.13 5.32 14.76
CA ALA A 67 13.49 4.34 15.79
C ALA A 67 14.65 4.84 16.68
N CYS A 68 15.67 5.44 16.07
CA CYS A 68 16.80 6.03 16.81
C CYS A 68 16.35 7.23 17.64
N GLU A 69 15.54 8.13 17.06
CA GLU A 69 15.03 9.32 17.73
C GLU A 69 14.09 9.01 18.91
N GLU A 70 13.29 7.94 18.79
CA GLU A 70 12.44 7.45 19.87
C GLU A 70 13.25 6.88 21.04
N ALA A 71 14.40 6.26 20.74
CA ALA A 71 15.29 5.68 21.75
C ALA A 71 16.33 6.67 22.32
N GLY A 72 16.40 7.90 21.80
CA GLY A 72 17.43 8.86 22.18
C GLY A 72 18.84 8.47 21.72
N ILE A 73 18.93 7.65 20.67
CA ILE A 73 20.19 7.18 20.07
C ILE A 73 20.53 8.09 18.89
N LEU A 74 21.79 8.52 18.78
CA LEU A 74 22.25 9.25 17.60
C LEU A 74 22.17 8.33 16.38
N PRO A 75 21.38 8.68 15.34
CA PRO A 75 21.22 7.79 14.20
C PRO A 75 22.51 7.67 13.40
N ASP A 76 22.95 6.43 13.20
CA ASP A 76 23.91 6.04 12.17
C ASP A 76 23.21 5.04 11.26
N VAL A 77 22.99 5.45 10.00
CA VAL A 77 22.17 4.71 9.02
C VAL A 77 22.98 4.45 7.77
N ILE A 78 23.18 3.18 7.45
CA ILE A 78 23.89 2.72 6.27
C ILE A 78 22.85 2.29 5.23
N VAL A 79 22.87 2.94 4.07
CA VAL A 79 22.01 2.58 2.93
C VAL A 79 22.87 2.00 1.82
N LYS A 80 22.58 0.76 1.41
CA LYS A 80 23.22 0.10 0.27
C LYS A 80 22.16 -0.21 -0.78
N LEU A 81 22.50 0.09 -2.03
CA LEU A 81 21.69 -0.21 -3.19
C LEU A 81 22.54 -1.02 -4.17
N GLU A 82 22.14 -2.25 -4.42
CA GLU A 82 22.87 -3.19 -5.28
C GLU A 82 21.98 -3.66 -6.41
N VAL A 83 22.55 -3.82 -7.61
CA VAL A 83 21.84 -4.44 -8.73
C VAL A 83 21.67 -5.93 -8.42
N ALA A 84 20.42 -6.40 -8.38
CA ALA A 84 20.12 -7.81 -8.19
C ALA A 84 20.05 -8.49 -9.56
N SER A 85 21.10 -9.21 -9.95
CA SER A 85 21.09 -9.99 -11.21
C SER A 85 20.27 -11.27 -11.07
N ASN A 86 19.32 -11.47 -11.99
CA ASN A 86 18.68 -12.75 -12.20
C ASN A 86 19.51 -13.59 -13.17
N ARG A 87 20.43 -14.41 -12.65
CA ARG A 87 21.14 -15.49 -13.39
C ARG A 87 21.69 -15.10 -14.79
N GLY A 88 22.29 -13.92 -14.91
CA GLY A 88 22.86 -13.42 -16.17
C GLY A 88 24.02 -12.46 -15.93
N ALA A 89 24.58 -11.93 -17.02
CA ALA A 89 25.68 -10.97 -16.99
C ALA A 89 25.41 -9.79 -16.06
N ALA A 90 26.48 -9.23 -15.48
CA ALA A 90 26.39 -8.04 -14.64
C ALA A 90 25.75 -6.90 -15.43
N LEU A 91 24.57 -6.44 -14.99
CA LEU A 91 23.87 -5.31 -15.58
C LEU A 91 24.41 -4.01 -14.97
N THR A 92 24.49 -2.94 -15.77
CA THR A 92 24.71 -1.61 -15.22
C THR A 92 23.45 -1.14 -14.47
N PRO A 93 23.57 -0.19 -13.51
CA PRO A 93 22.40 0.36 -12.81
C PRO A 93 21.33 0.94 -13.74
N SER A 94 21.72 1.46 -14.91
CA SER A 94 20.78 2.00 -15.90
C SER A 94 20.00 0.93 -16.67
N GLN A 95 20.51 -0.30 -16.74
CA GLN A 95 19.88 -1.44 -17.42
C GLN A 95 19.15 -2.38 -16.44
N ALA A 96 19.43 -2.25 -15.15
CA ALA A 96 18.85 -3.07 -14.11
C ALA A 96 17.37 -2.75 -13.87
N ASN A 97 16.56 -3.79 -13.70
CA ASN A 97 15.16 -3.71 -13.30
C ASN A 97 14.90 -4.29 -11.90
N ARG A 98 15.93 -4.85 -11.26
CA ARG A 98 15.88 -5.43 -9.92
C ARG A 98 17.02 -4.91 -9.08
N PHE A 99 16.69 -4.52 -7.86
CA PHE A 99 17.63 -3.95 -6.92
C PHE A 99 17.45 -4.59 -5.56
N ARG A 100 18.56 -4.84 -4.87
CA ARG A 100 18.59 -5.17 -3.45
C ARG A 100 18.84 -3.87 -2.68
N ILE A 101 17.89 -3.54 -1.82
CA ILE A 101 18.00 -2.40 -0.91
C ILE A 101 18.35 -2.97 0.47
N THR A 102 19.39 -2.46 1.09
CA THR A 102 19.74 -2.78 2.47
C THR A 102 19.85 -1.48 3.25
N VAL A 103 19.04 -1.36 4.30
CA VAL A 103 19.12 -0.25 5.27
C VAL A 103 19.49 -0.86 6.61
N ILE A 104 20.56 -0.36 7.21
CA ILE A 104 21.05 -0.80 8.52
C ILE A 104 21.01 0.41 9.41
N ASP A 105 20.40 0.26 10.58
CA ASP A 105 20.44 1.22 11.68
C ASP A 105 20.92 0.53 12.96
N TYR A 106 21.42 1.35 13.89
CA TYR A 106 21.80 0.90 15.23
C TYR A 106 20.81 1.39 16.29
N GLY A 107 19.53 1.48 15.93
CA GLY A 107 18.45 1.83 16.84
C GLY A 107 18.11 0.70 17.83
N PRO A 108 16.96 0.79 18.52
CA PRO A 108 16.54 -0.18 19.54
C PRO A 108 16.22 -1.58 18.98
N GLY A 109 16.15 -1.72 17.65
CA GLY A 109 15.79 -2.95 16.98
C GLY A 109 14.29 -3.28 17.07
N ILE A 110 13.94 -4.49 16.60
CA ILE A 110 12.57 -4.98 16.56
C ILE A 110 12.47 -6.28 17.35
N VAL A 111 11.48 -6.38 18.23
CA VAL A 111 11.17 -7.62 18.95
C VAL A 111 10.85 -8.74 17.96
N ARG A 112 11.55 -9.88 18.05
CA ARG A 112 11.53 -10.96 17.05
C ARG A 112 10.12 -11.45 16.70
N GLN A 113 9.24 -11.55 17.69
CA GLN A 113 7.85 -11.99 17.52
C GLN A 113 7.00 -10.99 16.73
N GLN A 114 7.40 -9.71 16.69
CA GLN A 114 6.68 -8.64 16.00
C GLN A 114 7.08 -8.50 14.54
N ILE A 115 8.26 -8.99 14.15
CA ILE A 115 8.80 -8.88 12.79
C ILE A 115 7.77 -9.31 11.73
N PRO A 116 7.14 -10.49 11.81
CA PRO A 116 6.19 -10.91 10.76
C PRO A 116 5.01 -9.94 10.62
N ARG A 117 4.51 -9.40 11.74
CA ARG A 117 3.35 -8.50 11.73
C ARG A 117 3.72 -7.13 11.16
N ILE A 118 4.90 -6.62 11.47
CA ILE A 118 5.40 -5.33 10.96
C ILE A 118 5.57 -5.35 9.44
N PHE A 119 5.96 -6.48 8.85
CA PHE A 119 6.17 -6.58 7.40
C PHE A 119 4.95 -7.13 6.64
N ALA A 120 4.06 -7.89 7.28
CA ALA A 120 2.94 -8.55 6.60
C ALA A 120 1.54 -7.96 6.91
N LYS A 121 1.40 -7.11 7.93
CA LYS A 121 0.11 -6.49 8.29
C LYS A 121 0.13 -5.00 7.93
N LEU A 122 -0.89 -4.55 7.20
CA LEU A 122 -1.12 -3.11 7.00
C LEU A 122 -1.72 -2.48 8.26
N LEU A 123 -1.42 -1.20 8.45
CA LEU A 123 -1.88 -0.41 9.58
C LEU A 123 -1.42 -1.01 10.93
N TYR A 124 -0.19 -1.53 10.97
CA TYR A 124 0.41 -2.13 12.16
C TYR A 124 1.74 -1.46 12.48
N GLY A 125 1.88 -0.93 13.69
CA GLY A 125 3.07 -0.18 14.09
C GLY A 125 2.93 0.43 15.48
N SER A 126 4.05 0.87 16.05
CA SER A 126 4.12 1.51 17.36
C SER A 126 3.78 3.00 17.35
N LYS A 127 3.57 3.59 16.16
CA LYS A 127 3.42 5.04 15.94
C LYS A 127 1.97 5.53 15.95
N PHE A 128 0.99 4.63 16.12
CA PHE A 128 -0.43 5.02 16.22
C PHE A 128 -0.74 5.70 17.55
N HIS A 129 -1.65 6.69 17.51
CA HIS A 129 -2.19 7.39 18.68
C HIS A 129 -1.14 8.08 19.57
N ARG A 130 0.08 8.28 19.06
CA ARG A 130 1.14 9.01 19.76
C ARG A 130 1.05 10.48 19.35
N LEU A 131 0.89 11.39 20.31
CA LEU A 131 0.92 12.84 20.10
C LEU A 131 2.37 13.33 19.96
N ARG A 132 3.12 12.78 18.99
CA ARG A 132 4.50 13.16 18.69
C ARG A 132 4.70 13.21 17.18
N MET A 133 5.41 14.23 16.71
CA MET A 133 5.81 14.32 15.30
C MET A 133 6.79 13.18 15.00
N SER A 134 6.49 12.39 13.97
CA SER A 134 7.37 11.36 13.43
C SER A 134 7.23 11.34 11.90
N ARG A 135 8.23 10.81 11.20
CA ARG A 135 8.22 10.78 9.72
C ARG A 135 7.18 9.78 9.20
N GLY A 136 7.03 8.64 9.87
CA GLY A 136 6.02 7.63 9.55
C GLY A 136 4.79 7.69 10.45
N GLN A 137 3.58 7.81 9.89
CA GLN A 137 2.34 7.96 10.68
C GLN A 137 1.37 6.78 10.55
N GLN A 138 1.26 6.18 9.37
CA GLN A 138 0.13 5.30 9.02
C GLN A 138 0.43 3.81 9.24
N GLY A 139 1.67 3.41 9.50
CA GLY A 139 2.03 1.98 9.68
C GLY A 139 1.80 1.13 8.42
N ILE A 140 2.01 1.71 7.24
CA ILE A 140 1.82 1.05 5.94
C ILE A 140 3.10 0.95 5.10
N GLY A 141 4.06 1.85 5.31
CA GLY A 141 5.16 2.08 4.38
C GLY A 141 6.04 0.87 4.12
N ILE A 142 6.54 0.23 5.18
CA ILE A 142 7.46 -0.90 5.03
C ILE A 142 6.74 -2.19 4.57
N SER A 143 5.50 -2.41 5.02
CA SER A 143 4.66 -3.52 4.55
C SER A 143 4.31 -3.35 3.06
N ALA A 144 4.05 -2.12 2.62
CA ALA A 144 3.82 -1.77 1.23
C ALA A 144 5.04 -2.05 0.35
N ALA A 145 6.23 -1.66 0.81
CA ALA A 145 7.49 -1.97 0.13
C ALA A 145 7.71 -3.49 0.01
N GLY A 146 7.42 -4.26 1.06
CA GLY A 146 7.48 -5.72 1.05
C GLY A 146 6.51 -6.36 0.05
N MET A 147 5.25 -5.91 0.04
CA MET A 147 4.26 -6.38 -0.93
C MET A 147 4.62 -6.01 -2.37
N TYR A 148 5.15 -4.80 -2.60
CA TYR A 148 5.62 -4.38 -3.92
C TYR A 148 6.75 -5.26 -4.43
N ALA A 149 7.71 -5.61 -3.57
CA ALA A 149 8.80 -6.51 -3.90
C ALA A 149 8.26 -7.89 -4.31
N GLN A 150 7.34 -8.48 -3.54
CA GLN A 150 6.73 -9.77 -3.87
C GLN A 150 5.92 -9.78 -5.17
N LEU A 151 5.26 -8.68 -5.51
CA LEU A 151 4.47 -8.59 -6.75
C LEU A 151 5.32 -8.40 -8.01
N THR A 152 6.55 -7.92 -7.86
CA THR A 152 7.42 -7.53 -9.01
C THR A 152 8.66 -8.41 -9.15
N THR A 153 9.01 -9.18 -8.12
CA THR A 153 10.23 -10.00 -8.03
C THR A 153 9.91 -11.48 -8.03
#